data_AF-J1F9B4-F1
#
_entry.id   AF-J1F9B4-F1
#
_cell.length_a   1.000
_cell.length_b   1.000
_cell.length_c   1.000
_cell.angle_alpha   90.00
_cell.angle_beta   90.00
_cell.angle_gamma   90.00
#
_symmetry.space_group_name_H-M   'P 1'
#
loop_
_entity.id
_entity.type
_entity.pdbx_description
1 polymer ?
#
loop_
_entity_poly.entity_id
_entity_poly.type
_entity_poly.pdbx_seq_one_letter_code
_entity_poly.pdbx_strand_id
1 'polypeptide(L)'
;MEQKKEDNLVKKTCRELGITQKELARILGVSNTTISDWASGKTTIPNLGLKTLELLKVEQDFNNFKKLIKNTLTTEEKISRELKII
;
A
#
# COMPACT_ATOMS: atom_id res chain seq x y z
N MET A 1 -7.28 -10.32 -30.49
CA MET A 1 -8.30 -10.14 -29.43
C MET A 1 -7.58 -9.70 -28.16
N GLU A 2 -8.22 -8.77 -27.46
CA GLU A 2 -7.86 -8.03 -26.23
C GLU A 2 -6.39 -7.78 -25.85
N GLN A 3 -5.97 -6.52 -25.99
CA GLN A 3 -4.93 -5.94 -25.14
C GLN A 3 -5.40 -6.01 -23.66
N LYS A 4 -4.63 -6.65 -22.79
CA LYS A 4 -4.89 -6.71 -21.34
C LYS A 4 -4.88 -5.30 -20.76
N LYS A 5 -6.06 -4.79 -20.45
CA LYS A 5 -6.35 -3.47 -19.87
C LYS A 5 -5.87 -3.41 -18.42
N GLU A 6 -4.58 -3.18 -18.21
CA GLU A 6 -3.99 -3.05 -16.89
C GLU A 6 -3.95 -1.58 -16.42
N ASP A 7 -5.09 -0.89 -16.46
CA ASP A 7 -5.16 0.56 -16.14
C ASP A 7 -6.05 0.90 -14.93
N ASN A 8 -6.61 -0.09 -14.24
CA ASN A 8 -7.48 0.21 -13.11
C ASN A 8 -6.67 0.50 -11.83
N LEU A 9 -6.70 1.76 -11.40
CA LEU A 9 -5.97 2.26 -10.22
C LEU A 9 -6.26 1.47 -8.95
N VAL A 10 -7.52 1.06 -8.71
CA VAL A 10 -7.90 0.27 -7.53
C VAL A 10 -7.19 -1.08 -7.53
N LYS A 11 -7.20 -1.79 -8.66
CA LYS A 11 -6.53 -3.10 -8.78
C LYS A 11 -5.02 -2.97 -8.62
N LYS A 12 -4.42 -1.92 -9.21
CA LYS A 12 -2.99 -1.62 -9.06
C LYS A 12 -2.63 -1.38 -7.61
N THR A 13 -3.36 -0.51 -6.92
CA THR A 13 -3.12 -0.19 -5.50
C THR A 13 -3.28 -1.43 -4.60
N CYS A 14 -4.30 -2.26 -4.83
CA CYS A 14 -4.47 -3.52 -4.08
C CYS A 14 -3.25 -4.45 -4.24
N ARG A 15 -2.74 -4.59 -5.46
CA ARG A 15 -1.57 -5.43 -5.74
C ARG A 15 -0.29 -4.88 -5.10
N GLU A 16 -0.05 -3.58 -5.22
CA GLU A 16 1.15 -2.92 -4.66
C GLU A 16 1.18 -3.00 -3.13
N LEU A 17 0.02 -2.84 -2.50
CA LEU A 17 -0.12 -2.92 -1.04
C LEU A 17 -0.23 -4.37 -0.53
N GLY A 18 -0.47 -5.35 -1.40
CA GLY A 18 -0.71 -6.74 -1.01
C GLY A 18 -2.05 -6.93 -0.26
N ILE A 19 -3.06 -6.13 -0.57
CA ILE A 19 -4.39 -6.14 0.08
C ILE A 19 -5.50 -6.53 -0.88
N THR A 20 -6.64 -6.90 -0.34
CA THR A 20 -7.88 -7.15 -1.09
C THR A 20 -8.70 -5.87 -1.30
N GLN A 21 -9.61 -5.86 -2.27
CA GLN A 21 -10.56 -4.75 -2.47
C GLN A 21 -11.46 -4.53 -1.24
N LYS A 22 -11.78 -5.59 -0.49
CA LYS A 22 -12.57 -5.51 0.75
C LYS A 22 -11.79 -4.80 1.86
N GLU A 23 -10.50 -5.07 1.97
CA GLU A 23 -9.62 -4.36 2.91
C GLU A 23 -9.44 -2.91 2.49
N LEU A 24 -9.26 -2.65 1.19
CA LEU A 24 -9.22 -1.28 0.68
C LEU A 24 -10.51 -0.51 1.01
N ALA A 25 -11.68 -1.12 0.84
CA ALA A 25 -12.96 -0.51 1.21
C ALA A 25 -13.00 -0.13 2.70
N ARG A 26 -12.51 -1.03 3.57
CA ARG A 26 -12.41 -0.77 5.01
C ARG A 26 -11.45 0.38 5.32
N ILE A 27 -10.29 0.43 4.67
CA ILE A 27 -9.29 1.49 4.85
C ILE A 27 -9.86 2.84 4.42
N LEU A 28 -10.56 2.89 3.28
CA LEU A 28 -11.16 4.12 2.76
C LEU A 28 -12.47 4.51 3.46
N GLY A 29 -13.04 3.65 4.31
CA GLY A 29 -14.33 3.89 4.96
C GLY A 29 -15.52 3.94 3.98
N VAL A 30 -15.45 3.19 2.87
CA VAL A 30 -16.49 3.13 1.84
C VAL A 30 -17.06 1.73 1.69
N SER A 31 -18.17 1.58 0.98
CA SER A 31 -18.77 0.26 0.75
C SER A 31 -17.92 -0.60 -0.19
N ASN A 32 -18.00 -1.93 -0.05
CA ASN A 32 -17.36 -2.86 -1.00
C ASN A 32 -17.86 -2.63 -2.43
N THR A 33 -19.14 -2.30 -2.59
CA THR A 33 -19.75 -1.99 -3.89
C THR A 33 -19.10 -0.78 -4.53
N THR A 34 -18.80 0.27 -3.74
CA THR A 34 -18.09 1.47 -4.22
C THR A 34 -16.73 1.12 -4.81
N ILE A 35 -15.93 0.32 -4.09
CA ILE A 35 -14.62 -0.13 -4.58
C ILE A 35 -14.77 -1.02 -5.82
N SER A 36 -15.76 -1.91 -5.86
CA SER A 36 -16.01 -2.79 -7.02
C SER A 36 -16.43 -1.99 -8.26
N ASP A 37 -17.28 -0.98 -8.10
CA ASP A 37 -17.71 -0.10 -9.18
C ASP A 37 -16.53 0.73 -9.72
N TRP A 38 -15.63 1.20 -8.84
CA TRP A 38 -14.38 1.82 -9.26
C TRP A 38 -13.44 0.83 -9.96
N ALA A 39 -13.31 -0.40 -9.46
CA ALA A 39 -12.44 -1.44 -10.00
C ALA A 39 -12.88 -1.98 -11.38
N SER A 40 -14.17 -1.88 -11.67
CA SER A 40 -14.78 -2.22 -12.95
C SER A 40 -14.89 -1.02 -13.90
N GLY A 41 -14.66 0.20 -13.41
CA GLY A 41 -14.82 1.43 -14.19
C GLY A 41 -16.28 1.83 -14.42
N LYS A 42 -17.21 1.26 -13.65
CA LYS A 42 -18.64 1.60 -13.71
C LYS A 42 -18.93 3.00 -13.18
N THR A 43 -18.13 3.46 -12.23
CA THR A 43 -18.19 4.83 -11.70
C THR A 43 -16.79 5.44 -11.63
N THR A 44 -16.71 6.76 -11.80
CA THR A 44 -15.46 7.51 -11.66
C THR A 44 -15.09 7.63 -10.18
N ILE A 45 -13.80 7.48 -9.89
CA ILE A 45 -13.26 7.68 -8.55
C ILE A 45 -13.29 9.18 -8.24
N PRO A 46 -13.92 9.63 -7.14
CA PRO A 46 -13.89 11.03 -6.74
C PRO A 46 -12.47 11.44 -6.36
N ASN A 47 -12.15 12.74 -6.46
CA ASN A 47 -10.83 13.28 -6.14
C ASN A 47 -10.32 12.90 -4.74
N LEU A 48 -11.22 12.82 -3.74
CA LEU A 48 -10.85 12.36 -2.41
C LEU A 48 -10.34 10.91 -2.44
N GLY A 49 -11.03 10.02 -3.15
CA GLY A 49 -10.61 8.63 -3.33
C GLY A 49 -9.25 8.53 -4.02
N LEU A 50 -9.02 9.33 -5.08
CA LEU A 50 -7.72 9.37 -5.76
C LEU A 50 -6.59 9.80 -4.81
N LYS A 51 -6.78 10.90 -4.08
CA LYS A 51 -5.79 11.39 -3.10
C LYS A 51 -5.54 10.40 -1.98
N THR A 52 -6.58 9.72 -1.49
CA THR A 52 -6.41 8.68 -0.46
C THR A 52 -5.58 7.51 -1.00
N LEU A 53 -5.81 7.07 -2.24
CA LEU A 53 -5.01 6.00 -2.85
C LEU A 53 -3.54 6.40 -3.02
N GLU A 54 -3.26 7.66 -3.34
CA GLU A 54 -1.88 8.19 -3.38
C GLU A 54 -1.24 8.21 -1.98
N LEU A 55 -1.97 8.68 -0.97
CA LEU A 55 -1.49 8.73 0.42
C LEU A 55 -1.16 7.34 0.97
N LEU A 56 -1.93 6.30 0.62
CA LEU A 56 -1.64 4.93 1.05
C LEU A 56 -0.29 4.41 0.51
N LYS A 57 0.13 4.85 -0.68
CA LYS A 57 1.44 4.48 -1.22
C LYS A 57 2.56 5.17 -0.45
N VAL A 58 2.40 6.46 -0.17
CA VAL A 58 3.34 7.22 0.66
C VAL A 58 3.47 6.60 2.05
N GLU A 59 2.35 6.18 2.66
CA GLU A 59 2.36 5.48 3.94
C GLU A 59 3.11 4.14 3.86
N GLN A 60 2.89 3.35 2.80
CA GLN A 60 3.60 2.10 2.58
C GLN A 60 5.12 2.32 2.47
N ASP A 61 5.54 3.28 1.66
CA ASP A 61 6.95 3.62 1.47
C ASP A 61 7.60 4.09 2.78
N PHE A 62 6.89 4.94 3.53
CA PHE A 62 7.34 5.38 4.85
C PHE A 62 7.52 4.21 5.82
N ASN A 63 6.55 3.28 5.86
CA ASN A 63 6.63 2.11 6.72
C ASN A 63 7.76 1.16 6.32
N ASN A 64 7.99 0.97 5.03
CA ASN A 64 9.11 0.20 4.51
C ASN A 64 10.46 0.83 4.92
N PHE A 65 10.60 2.14 4.73
CA PHE A 65 11.80 2.87 5.13
C PHE A 65 12.05 2.80 6.64
N LYS A 66 11.01 3.01 7.45
CA LYS A 66 11.06 2.88 8.91
C LYS A 66 11.52 1.48 9.35
N LYS A 67 11.05 0.44 8.66
CA LYS A 67 11.46 -0.96 8.91
C LYS A 67 12.94 -1.16 8.59
N LEU A 68 13.42 -0.61 7.47
CA LEU A 68 14.83 -0.69 7.09
C LEU A 68 15.73 -0.03 8.14
N ILE A 69 15.43 1.21 8.55
CA ILE A 69 16.19 1.90 9.60
C ILE A 69 16.23 1.07 10.88
N LYS A 70 15.07 0.59 11.32
CA LYS A 70 14.98 -0.21 12.55
C LYS A 70 15.88 -1.45 12.47
N ASN A 71 15.84 -2.17 11.37
CA ASN A 71 16.66 -3.37 11.17
C ASN A 71 18.16 -3.04 11.19
N THR A 72 18.58 -1.95 10.52
CA THR A 72 19.98 -1.52 10.51
C THR A 72 20.47 -1.19 11.92
N LEU A 73 19.73 -0.36 12.68
CA LEU A 73 20.09 0.01 14.05
C LEU A 73 20.19 -1.21 14.97
N THR A 74 19.24 -2.15 14.88
CA THR A 74 19.29 -3.37 15.69
C THR A 74 20.43 -4.31 15.31
N THR A 75 20.90 -4.26 14.06
CA THR A 75 22.02 -5.08 13.59
C THR A 75 23.33 -4.53 14.12
N GLU A 76 23.51 -3.21 14.10
CA GLU A 76 24.68 -2.54 14.69
C GLU A 76 24.80 -2.82 16.19
N GLU A 77 23.69 -2.70 16.94
CA GLU A 77 23.65 -3.02 18.38
C GLU A 77 24.02 -4.49 18.66
N LYS A 78 23.55 -5.41 17.81
CA LYS A 78 23.82 -6.85 17.97
C LYS A 78 25.30 -7.18 17.68
N ILE A 79 25.87 -6.62 16.61
CA ILE A 79 27.28 -6.81 16.24
C ILE A 79 28.19 -6.26 17.34
N SER A 80 27.88 -5.07 17.87
CA SER A 80 28.68 -4.45 18.94
C SER A 80 28.72 -5.31 20.22
N ARG A 81 27.57 -5.91 20.59
CA ARG A 81 27.46 -6.84 21.73
C ARG A 81 28.21 -8.16 21.51
N GLU A 82 28.12 -8.75 20.31
CA GLU A 82 28.78 -10.03 20.01
C GLU A 82 30.31 -9.90 19.97
N LEU A 83 30.82 -8.74 19.52
CA LEU A 83 32.26 -8.45 19.50
C LEU A 83 32.81 -7.96 20.86
N LYS A 84 31.96 -7.82 21.89
CA LYS A 84 32.33 -7.28 23.23
C LYS A 84 33.06 -5.93 23.16
N ILE A 85 32.72 -5.09 22.18
CA ILE A 85 33.35 -3.77 22.00
C ILE A 85 32.76 -2.74 22.99
N ILE A 86 31.63 -3.08 23.62
CA ILE A 86 31.00 -2.37 24.76
C ILE A 86 30.59 -3.41 25.80
#